data_AF-A0A2E6H3B8-F1
#
_entry.id   AF-A0A2E6H3B8-F1
#
_cell.length_a   1.000
_cell.length_b   1.000
_cell.length_c   1.000
_cell.angle_alpha   90.00
_cell.angle_beta   90.00
_cell.angle_gamma   90.00
#
_symmetry.space_group_name_H-M   'P 1'
#
loop_
_entity.id
_entity.type
_entity.pdbx_description
1 polymer ?
#
loop_
_entity_poly.entity_id
_entity_poly.type
_entity_poly.pdbx_seq_one_letter_code
_entity_poly.pdbx_strand_id
1 'polypeptide(L)'
;MISCTHISKKSSIPFESLCLSGEGKGRIEHLEGKYVFSYESLFKNIEKEWLLGLSLPIHGEEVLTLGFKDADKSKIQIKGRFFKRLTLSAKKEGKQKEINQLKKVLGKIGLFLKVVDMVRIGDYSCKKNICGFGRQLSFKFKETKDELNIVFPFDKDHEFLINAKNKSTYYRKVNFTLKDRRRSSNARQPFALTLIQRDCS
;
A
#
# COMPACT_ATOMS: atom_id res chain seq x y z
N MET A 1 23.52 -32.75 21.84
CA MET A 1 23.70 -31.31 21.54
C MET A 1 23.32 -31.07 20.09
N ILE A 2 22.12 -30.54 19.84
CA ILE A 2 21.66 -30.24 18.47
C ILE A 2 22.08 -28.80 18.17
N SER A 3 23.17 -28.66 17.43
CA SER A 3 23.62 -27.36 16.91
C SER A 3 22.83 -27.05 15.63
N CYS A 4 21.77 -26.26 15.75
CA CYS A 4 21.07 -25.67 14.62
C CYS A 4 21.75 -24.35 14.22
N THR A 5 22.92 -24.42 13.59
CA THR A 5 23.51 -23.28 12.89
C THR A 5 22.82 -23.08 11.54
N HIS A 6 21.59 -22.56 11.56
CA HIS A 6 21.01 -21.92 10.38
C HIS A 6 21.57 -20.50 10.27
N ILE A 7 22.74 -20.38 9.63
CA ILE A 7 23.23 -19.10 9.12
C ILE A 7 22.35 -18.76 7.90
N SER A 8 21.19 -18.20 8.18
CA SER A 8 20.36 -17.51 7.20
C SER A 8 21.17 -16.32 6.70
N LYS A 9 21.66 -16.39 5.45
CA LYS A 9 22.18 -15.21 4.75
C LYS A 9 21.12 -14.11 4.89
N LYS A 10 21.48 -13.04 5.60
CA LYS A 10 20.67 -11.82 5.77
C LYS A 10 20.38 -11.27 4.37
N SER A 11 19.32 -11.77 3.73
CA SER A 11 18.86 -11.21 2.46
C SER A 11 18.45 -9.79 2.78
N SER A 12 19.08 -8.82 2.12
CA SER A 12 18.76 -7.40 2.27
C SER A 12 17.25 -7.24 2.24
N ILE A 13 16.73 -6.58 3.28
CA ILE A 13 15.31 -6.44 3.48
C ILE A 13 14.79 -5.49 2.41
N PRO A 14 13.90 -5.91 1.49
CA PRO A 14 13.53 -5.11 0.32
C PRO A 14 12.71 -3.85 0.68
N PHE A 15 12.40 -3.65 1.96
CA PHE A 15 11.53 -2.59 2.46
C PHE A 15 12.27 -1.47 3.22
N GLU A 16 13.57 -1.57 3.45
CA GLU A 16 14.33 -0.55 4.20
C GLU A 16 14.30 0.82 3.51
N SER A 17 14.31 0.84 2.17
CA SER A 17 14.27 2.08 1.39
C SER A 17 12.85 2.58 1.07
N LEU A 18 11.81 1.96 1.64
CA LEU A 18 10.45 2.48 1.54
C LEU A 18 10.21 3.55 2.60
N CYS A 19 9.89 4.74 2.11
CA CYS A 19 9.51 5.83 2.98
C CYS A 19 7.98 5.89 3.10
N LEU A 20 7.48 5.84 4.34
CA LEU A 20 6.05 5.85 4.67
C LEU A 20 5.63 7.13 5.41
N SER A 21 6.60 7.95 5.81
CA SER A 21 6.44 9.26 6.45
C SER A 21 7.10 10.33 5.59
N GLY A 22 6.44 11.45 5.36
CA GLY A 22 6.98 12.54 4.54
C GLY A 22 5.94 13.12 3.60
N GLU A 23 6.37 13.85 2.58
CA GLU A 23 5.49 14.71 1.80
C GLU A 23 5.75 14.66 0.31
N GLY A 24 4.77 15.14 -0.47
CA GLY A 24 4.95 15.31 -1.90
C GLY A 24 3.66 15.49 -2.67
N LYS A 25 3.62 14.88 -3.86
CA LYS A 25 2.47 14.94 -4.78
C LYS A 25 1.87 13.55 -4.96
N GLY A 26 0.56 13.48 -4.94
CA GLY A 26 -0.17 12.25 -5.15
C GLY A 26 -1.12 12.35 -6.34
N ARG A 27 -1.46 11.18 -6.88
CA ARG A 27 -2.48 11.02 -7.90
C ARG A 27 -3.34 9.81 -7.60
N ILE A 28 -4.66 9.98 -7.62
CA ILE A 28 -5.62 8.87 -7.57
C ILE A 28 -6.32 8.80 -8.92
N GLU A 29 -6.27 7.63 -9.54
CA GLU A 29 -7.07 7.30 -10.71
C GLU A 29 -8.13 6.27 -10.30
N HIS A 30 -9.38 6.62 -10.54
CA HIS A 30 -10.53 5.74 -10.36
C HIS A 30 -11.40 5.80 -11.62
N LEU A 31 -12.39 4.90 -11.75
CA LEU A 31 -13.25 4.75 -12.93
C LEU A 31 -13.81 6.07 -13.49
N GLU A 32 -13.98 7.07 -12.64
CA GLU A 32 -14.66 8.33 -12.96
C GLU A 32 -13.73 9.52 -13.17
N GLY A 33 -12.44 9.38 -12.85
CA GLY A 33 -11.54 10.52 -13.00
C GLY A 33 -10.14 10.30 -12.46
N LYS A 34 -9.34 11.34 -12.66
CA LYS A 34 -7.97 11.45 -12.17
C LYS A 34 -7.87 12.69 -11.30
N TYR A 35 -7.41 12.52 -10.07
CA TYR A 35 -7.27 13.59 -9.10
C TYR A 35 -5.80 13.72 -8.73
N VAL A 36 -5.28 14.94 -8.76
CA VAL A 36 -3.92 15.28 -8.30
C VAL A 36 -4.04 16.06 -7.00
N PHE A 37 -3.16 15.78 -6.04
CA PHE A 37 -3.16 16.42 -4.73
C PHE A 37 -1.74 16.59 -4.20
N SER A 38 -1.55 17.51 -3.27
CA SER A 38 -0.39 17.45 -2.37
C SER A 38 -0.72 16.53 -1.21
N TYR A 39 0.29 15.86 -0.65
CA TYR A 39 0.08 15.04 0.53
C TYR A 39 1.20 15.19 1.54
N GLU A 40 0.84 14.91 2.78
CA GLU A 40 1.75 14.59 3.88
C GLU A 40 1.31 13.25 4.46
N SER A 41 2.26 12.41 4.83
CA SER A 41 1.97 11.13 5.46
C SER A 41 2.80 10.91 6.70
N LEU A 42 2.22 10.22 7.68
CA LEU A 42 2.89 9.87 8.92
C LEU A 42 2.64 8.40 9.24
N PHE A 43 3.71 7.63 9.35
CA PHE A 43 3.69 6.23 9.78
C PHE A 43 3.91 6.12 11.28
N LYS A 44 2.82 5.93 12.01
CA LYS A 44 2.80 5.76 13.46
C LYS A 44 2.98 4.28 13.82
N ASN A 45 4.24 3.88 14.00
CA ASN A 45 4.58 2.47 14.22
C ASN A 45 3.99 1.90 15.52
N ILE A 46 3.94 2.68 16.61
CA ILE A 46 3.46 2.21 17.92
C ILE A 46 1.94 1.95 17.86
N GLU A 47 1.20 2.92 17.32
CA GLU A 47 -0.25 2.89 17.18
C GLU A 47 -0.72 1.98 16.04
N LYS A 48 0.20 1.57 15.17
CA LYS A 48 -0.06 0.82 13.93
C LYS A 48 -1.05 1.58 13.05
N GLU A 49 -0.80 2.87 12.86
CA GLU A 49 -1.59 3.77 12.03
C GLU A 49 -0.75 4.42 10.94
N TRP A 50 -1.35 4.60 9.77
CA TRP A 50 -0.79 5.43 8.71
C TRP A 50 -1.77 6.54 8.39
N LEU A 51 -1.31 7.77 8.57
CA LEU A 51 -2.07 8.98 8.31
C LEU A 51 -1.63 9.53 6.96
N LEU A 52 -2.60 9.93 6.15
CA LEU A 52 -2.39 10.59 4.88
C LEU A 52 -3.23 11.87 4.86
N GLY A 53 -2.57 13.00 5.08
CA GLY A 53 -3.09 14.34 4.83
C GLY A 53 -3.10 14.61 3.33
N LEU A 54 -4.22 15.10 2.81
CA LEU A 54 -4.51 15.32 1.40
C LEU A 54 -4.94 16.76 1.22
N SER A 55 -4.22 17.53 0.40
CA SER A 55 -4.64 18.86 -0.04
C SER A 55 -5.25 18.74 -1.43
N LEU A 56 -6.59 18.75 -1.47
CA LEU A 56 -7.38 18.57 -2.69
C LEU A 56 -7.88 19.92 -3.23
N PRO A 57 -7.82 20.16 -4.55
CA PRO A 57 -8.50 21.29 -5.15
C PRO A 57 -9.99 21.29 -4.79
N ILE A 58 -10.56 22.46 -4.51
CA ILE A 58 -11.97 22.70 -4.14
C ILE A 58 -12.36 22.19 -2.74
N HIS A 59 -11.86 21.03 -2.33
CA HIS A 59 -12.26 20.40 -1.07
C HIS A 59 -11.38 20.76 0.14
N GLY A 60 -10.23 21.37 -0.11
CA GLY A 60 -9.28 21.75 0.95
C GLY A 60 -8.55 20.56 1.55
N GLU A 61 -8.19 20.69 2.82
CA GLU A 61 -7.38 19.70 3.53
C GLU A 61 -8.21 18.60 4.21
N GLU A 62 -7.86 17.37 3.90
CA GLU A 62 -8.50 16.20 4.46
C GLU A 62 -7.51 15.16 4.94
N VAL A 63 -7.99 14.26 5.77
CA VAL A 63 -7.19 13.18 6.32
C VAL A 63 -7.84 11.85 5.97
N LEU A 64 -7.01 10.89 5.60
CA LEU A 64 -7.30 9.46 5.57
C LEU A 64 -6.41 8.79 6.62
N THR A 65 -6.99 7.97 7.48
CA THR A 65 -6.25 7.17 8.48
C THR A 65 -6.51 5.70 8.23
N LEU A 66 -5.43 4.93 8.10
CA LEU A 66 -5.45 3.47 8.00
C LEU A 66 -4.85 2.87 9.27
N GLY A 67 -5.68 2.26 10.11
CA GLY A 67 -5.23 1.43 11.23
C GLY A 67 -5.00 -0.01 10.76
N PHE A 68 -3.78 -0.51 10.93
CA PHE A 68 -3.32 -1.79 10.38
C PHE A 68 -2.89 -2.82 11.45
N LYS A 69 -3.20 -2.59 12.72
CA LYS A 69 -2.86 -3.49 13.84
C LYS A 69 -3.23 -4.96 13.58
N ASP A 70 -4.47 -5.20 13.14
CA ASP A 70 -5.08 -6.52 12.87
C ASP A 70 -5.29 -6.78 11.37
N ALA A 71 -4.46 -6.17 10.51
CA ALA A 71 -4.55 -6.31 9.06
C ALA A 71 -4.49 -7.76 8.57
N ASP A 72 -3.69 -8.58 9.25
CA ASP A 72 -3.52 -10.03 9.03
C ASP A 72 -4.82 -10.81 9.21
N LYS A 73 -5.72 -10.32 10.08
CA LYS A 73 -7.07 -10.88 10.30
C LYS A 73 -8.11 -10.25 9.37
N SER A 74 -7.68 -9.58 8.31
CA SER A 74 -8.53 -8.81 7.40
C SER A 74 -9.34 -7.70 8.11
N LYS A 75 -8.85 -7.21 9.25
CA LYS A 75 -9.47 -6.12 10.02
C LYS A 75 -8.63 -4.86 9.88
N ILE A 76 -9.04 -3.98 8.97
CA ILE A 76 -8.44 -2.65 8.76
C ILE A 76 -9.43 -1.58 9.22
N GLN A 77 -8.94 -0.61 9.99
CA GLN A 77 -9.72 0.57 10.35
C GLN A 77 -9.47 1.66 9.32
N ILE A 78 -10.52 2.13 8.66
CA ILE A 78 -10.46 3.24 7.70
C ILE A 78 -11.24 4.40 8.29
N LYS A 79 -10.56 5.50 8.60
CA LYS A 79 -11.15 6.71 9.20
C LYS A 79 -10.75 7.96 8.42
N GLY A 80 -11.37 9.08 8.75
CA GLY A 80 -11.00 10.40 8.23
C GLY A 80 -12.05 11.04 7.31
N ARG A 81 -11.93 12.37 7.15
CA ARG A 81 -12.91 13.20 6.41
C ARG A 81 -12.98 12.81 4.94
N PHE A 82 -11.84 12.53 4.32
CA PHE A 82 -11.74 12.12 2.92
C PHE A 82 -12.61 10.89 2.63
N PHE A 83 -12.40 9.82 3.40
CA PHE A 83 -13.12 8.56 3.21
C PHE A 83 -14.61 8.67 3.54
N LYS A 84 -14.96 9.44 4.58
CA LYS A 84 -16.35 9.73 4.93
C LYS A 84 -17.08 10.43 3.78
N ARG A 85 -16.47 11.46 3.18
CA ARG A 85 -17.06 12.16 2.04
C ARG A 85 -17.26 11.23 0.84
N LEU A 86 -16.23 10.45 0.47
CA LEU A 86 -16.34 9.50 -0.64
C LEU A 86 -17.50 8.53 -0.42
N THR A 87 -17.63 7.99 0.79
CA THR A 87 -18.72 7.07 1.15
C THR A 87 -20.10 7.73 1.03
N LEU A 88 -20.23 8.99 1.49
CA LEU A 88 -21.48 9.74 1.40
C LEU A 88 -21.86 10.10 -0.04
N SER A 89 -20.91 10.54 -0.86
CA SER A 89 -21.15 10.85 -2.29
C SER A 89 -21.62 9.60 -3.03
N ALA A 90 -20.89 8.50 -2.87
CA ALA A 90 -21.22 7.24 -3.51
C ALA A 90 -22.59 6.70 -3.07
N LYS A 91 -22.97 6.86 -1.80
CA LYS A 91 -24.32 6.48 -1.34
C LYS A 91 -25.40 7.30 -2.03
N LYS A 92 -25.20 8.61 -2.18
CA LYS A 92 -26.15 9.50 -2.90
C LYS A 92 -26.27 9.14 -4.38
N GLU A 93 -25.18 8.70 -4.98
CA GLU A 93 -25.09 8.37 -6.42
C GLU A 93 -25.36 6.89 -6.73
N GLY A 94 -25.68 6.05 -5.75
CA GLY A 94 -25.93 4.61 -5.94
C GLY A 94 -24.65 3.77 -6.22
N LYS A 95 -23.46 4.33 -5.98
CA LYS A 95 -22.13 3.74 -6.28
C LYS A 95 -21.54 2.93 -5.12
N GLN A 96 -22.36 2.11 -4.47
CA GLN A 96 -21.93 1.37 -3.28
C GLN A 96 -20.87 0.29 -3.59
N LYS A 97 -20.89 -0.24 -4.82
CA LYS A 97 -19.94 -1.27 -5.29
C LYS A 97 -18.52 -0.71 -5.38
N GLU A 98 -18.39 0.52 -5.88
CA GLU A 98 -17.14 1.27 -6.03
C GLU A 98 -16.51 1.54 -4.67
N ILE A 99 -17.30 1.98 -3.69
CA ILE A 99 -16.81 2.16 -2.32
C ILE A 99 -16.39 0.84 -1.69
N ASN A 100 -17.10 -0.25 -1.95
CA ASN A 100 -16.69 -1.56 -1.45
C ASN A 100 -15.37 -2.02 -2.09
N GLN A 101 -15.15 -1.73 -3.38
CA GLN A 101 -13.86 -1.97 -4.03
C GLN A 101 -12.75 -1.10 -3.43
N LEU A 102 -13.00 0.20 -3.22
CA LEU A 102 -12.05 1.10 -2.58
C LEU A 102 -11.68 0.62 -1.17
N LYS A 103 -12.67 0.20 -0.36
CA LYS A 103 -12.41 -0.39 0.97
C LYS A 103 -11.49 -1.60 0.90
N LYS A 104 -11.70 -2.50 -0.06
CA LYS A 104 -10.83 -3.67 -0.26
C LYS A 104 -9.41 -3.26 -0.64
N VAL A 105 -9.27 -2.28 -1.53
CA VAL A 105 -7.96 -1.74 -1.93
C VAL A 105 -7.23 -1.09 -0.75
N LEU A 106 -7.89 -0.19 -0.01
CA LEU A 106 -7.35 0.40 1.21
C LEU A 106 -7.00 -0.68 2.24
N GLY A 107 -7.79 -1.75 2.31
CA GLY A 107 -7.49 -2.93 3.12
C GLY A 107 -6.17 -3.59 2.74
N LYS A 108 -5.86 -3.71 1.44
CA LYS A 108 -4.59 -4.25 0.96
C LYS A 108 -3.41 -3.30 1.17
N ILE A 109 -3.64 -1.99 1.12
CA ILE A 109 -2.63 -1.01 1.55
C ILE A 109 -2.32 -1.20 3.04
N GLY A 110 -3.35 -1.33 3.89
CA GLY A 110 -3.19 -1.63 5.31
C GLY A 110 -2.41 -2.93 5.55
N LEU A 111 -2.69 -3.97 4.77
CA LEU A 111 -1.96 -5.23 4.81
C LEU A 111 -0.48 -5.09 4.44
N PHE A 112 -0.18 -4.30 3.41
CA PHE A 112 1.19 -3.98 3.05
C PHE A 112 1.91 -3.17 4.15
N LEU A 113 1.24 -2.20 4.78
CA LEU A 113 1.81 -1.45 5.90
C LEU A 113 2.17 -2.38 7.06
N LYS A 114 1.31 -3.37 7.35
CA LYS A 114 1.59 -4.42 8.33
C LYS A 114 2.79 -5.29 7.94
N VAL A 115 2.94 -5.62 6.66
CA VAL A 115 4.14 -6.32 6.15
C VAL A 115 5.39 -5.49 6.42
N VAL A 116 5.40 -4.21 6.06
CA VAL A 116 6.56 -3.33 6.29
C VAL A 116 6.92 -3.28 7.78
N ASP A 117 5.92 -3.19 8.64
CA ASP A 117 6.10 -3.24 10.10
C ASP A 117 6.73 -4.56 10.58
N MET A 118 6.14 -5.70 10.21
CA MET A 118 6.63 -7.04 10.59
C MET A 118 8.05 -7.30 10.09
N VAL A 119 8.35 -6.82 8.89
CA VAL A 119 9.69 -6.89 8.32
C VAL A 119 10.71 -6.13 9.18
N ARG A 120 10.36 -4.92 9.63
CA ARG A 120 11.25 -4.08 10.45
C ARG A 120 11.57 -4.71 11.80
N ILE A 121 10.66 -5.52 12.34
CA ILE A 121 10.88 -6.28 13.58
C ILE A 121 11.46 -7.69 13.35
N GLY A 122 11.73 -8.07 12.10
CA GLY A 122 12.33 -9.36 11.75
C GLY A 122 11.37 -10.56 11.79
N ASP A 123 10.05 -10.33 11.86
CA ASP A 123 9.04 -11.38 11.94
C ASP A 123 8.56 -11.80 10.54
N TYR A 124 9.42 -12.45 9.75
CA TYR A 124 9.05 -12.92 8.42
C TYR A 124 9.87 -14.12 7.95
N SER A 125 9.34 -14.85 6.97
CA SER A 125 10.09 -15.92 6.28
C SER A 125 10.00 -15.73 4.77
N CYS A 126 11.13 -15.85 4.09
CA CYS A 126 11.20 -15.78 2.64
C CYS A 126 11.90 -17.03 2.09
N LYS A 127 11.31 -17.62 1.05
CA LYS A 127 11.92 -18.69 0.26
C LYS A 127 11.93 -18.26 -1.20
N LYS A 128 13.13 -18.05 -1.75
CA LYS A 128 13.35 -17.43 -3.06
C LYS A 128 12.77 -16.00 -3.08
N ASN A 129 11.71 -15.78 -3.85
CA ASN A 129 11.05 -14.48 -4.04
C ASN A 129 9.62 -14.46 -3.48
N ILE A 130 9.29 -15.46 -2.67
CA ILE A 130 7.99 -15.59 -2.01
C ILE A 130 8.26 -15.42 -0.52
N CYS A 131 7.65 -14.41 0.06
CA CYS A 131 7.69 -14.17 1.48
C CYS A 131 6.31 -14.40 2.07
N GLY A 132 6.28 -14.85 3.31
CA GLY A 132 5.06 -15.09 4.05
C GLY A 132 5.16 -14.62 5.49
N PHE A 133 3.99 -14.27 6.04
CA PHE A 133 3.78 -13.91 7.43
C PHE A 133 2.67 -14.78 8.00
N GLY A 134 2.99 -15.55 9.04
CA GLY A 134 2.08 -16.55 9.58
C GLY A 134 1.61 -17.54 8.51
N ARG A 135 0.36 -18.02 8.64
CA ARG A 135 -0.23 -19.02 7.73
C ARG A 135 -1.02 -18.44 6.56
N GLN A 136 -1.35 -17.15 6.58
CA GLN A 136 -2.38 -16.57 5.71
C GLN A 136 -1.86 -15.54 4.71
N LEU A 137 -0.68 -14.96 4.95
CA LEU A 137 -0.13 -13.98 4.04
C LEU A 137 1.02 -14.55 3.24
N SER A 138 0.93 -14.47 1.92
CA SER A 138 2.07 -14.61 1.03
C SER A 138 2.05 -13.53 -0.04
N PHE A 139 3.24 -13.09 -0.44
CA PHE A 139 3.42 -12.14 -1.52
C PHE A 139 4.67 -12.48 -2.30
N LYS A 140 4.66 -12.11 -3.58
CA LYS A 140 5.84 -12.19 -4.43
C LYS A 140 6.50 -10.82 -4.43
N PHE A 141 7.83 -10.80 -4.43
CA PHE A 141 8.57 -9.57 -4.63
C PHE A 141 9.70 -9.75 -5.62
N LYS A 142 10.08 -8.66 -6.28
CA LYS A 142 11.26 -8.56 -7.12
C LYS A 142 11.88 -7.19 -6.88
N GLU A 143 13.11 -7.18 -6.40
CA GLU A 143 13.90 -5.97 -6.21
C GLU A 143 15.02 -5.92 -7.27
N THR A 144 15.25 -4.73 -7.81
CA THR A 144 16.44 -4.38 -8.59
C THR A 144 17.11 -3.20 -7.92
N LYS A 145 18.20 -2.67 -8.51
CA LYS A 145 18.88 -1.48 -7.98
C LYS A 145 17.94 -0.30 -7.79
N ASP A 146 17.02 -0.07 -8.72
CA ASP A 146 16.21 1.15 -8.79
C ASP A 146 14.71 0.92 -8.59
N GLU A 147 14.26 -0.34 -8.50
CA GLU A 147 12.85 -0.69 -8.43
C GLU A 147 12.55 -1.81 -7.42
N LEU A 148 11.41 -1.69 -6.76
CA LEU A 148 10.78 -2.74 -5.97
C LEU A 148 9.39 -3.03 -6.52
N ASN A 149 9.13 -4.29 -6.81
CA ASN A 149 7.83 -4.77 -7.27
C ASN A 149 7.31 -5.79 -6.26
N ILE A 150 6.10 -5.57 -5.75
CA ILE A 150 5.43 -6.47 -4.82
C ILE A 150 4.05 -6.82 -5.40
N VAL A 151 3.69 -8.08 -5.32
CA VAL A 151 2.42 -8.61 -5.84
C VAL A 151 1.69 -9.38 -4.74
N PHE A 152 0.51 -8.90 -4.40
CA PHE A 152 -0.43 -9.58 -3.51
C PHE A 152 -1.59 -10.17 -4.32
N PRO A 153 -2.04 -11.41 -4.00
CA PRO A 153 -3.32 -11.88 -4.50
C PRO A 153 -4.45 -11.01 -3.94
N PHE A 154 -5.35 -10.56 -4.81
CA PHE A 154 -6.51 -9.76 -4.42
C PHE A 154 -7.78 -10.61 -4.39
N ASP A 155 -8.11 -11.21 -5.54
CA ASP A 155 -9.16 -12.21 -5.70
C ASP A 155 -8.78 -13.17 -6.85
N LYS A 156 -9.75 -13.89 -7.43
CA LYS A 156 -9.49 -14.84 -8.53
C LYS A 156 -8.99 -14.12 -9.80
N ASP A 157 -9.48 -12.91 -10.04
CA ASP A 157 -9.31 -12.18 -11.29
C ASP A 157 -8.36 -10.99 -11.15
N HIS A 158 -8.04 -10.57 -9.92
CA HIS A 158 -7.24 -9.38 -9.67
C HIS A 158 -6.00 -9.62 -8.81
N GLU A 159 -5.01 -8.79 -9.04
CA GLU A 159 -3.79 -8.67 -8.23
C GLU A 159 -3.64 -7.24 -7.73
N PHE A 160 -3.12 -7.10 -6.52
CA PHE A 160 -2.74 -5.82 -5.97
C PHE A 160 -1.23 -5.66 -6.09
N LEU A 161 -0.82 -4.65 -6.86
CA LEU A 161 0.56 -4.38 -7.20
C LEU A 161 1.04 -3.16 -6.43
N ILE A 162 2.25 -3.28 -5.91
CA ILE A 162 3.00 -2.16 -5.34
C ILE A 162 4.30 -2.05 -6.11
N ASN A 163 4.47 -0.93 -6.80
CA ASN A 163 5.66 -0.66 -7.58
C ASN A 163 6.33 0.60 -7.05
N ALA A 164 7.48 0.45 -6.43
CA ALA A 164 8.33 1.54 -6.00
C ALA A 164 9.49 1.71 -6.99
N LYS A 165 9.81 2.96 -7.36
CA LYS A 165 10.81 3.30 -8.37
C LYS A 165 11.68 4.48 -7.95
N ASN A 166 12.75 4.69 -8.71
CA ASN A 166 13.68 5.80 -8.57
C ASN A 166 14.32 5.79 -7.18
N LYS A 167 14.96 4.66 -6.84
CA LYS A 167 15.68 4.49 -5.58
C LYS A 167 16.90 5.41 -5.57
N SER A 168 16.99 6.25 -4.54
CA SER A 168 18.22 6.94 -4.16
C SER A 168 18.58 6.46 -2.75
N THR A 169 18.30 7.26 -1.73
CA THR A 169 18.23 6.81 -0.33
C THR A 169 16.92 6.06 -0.06
N TYR A 170 15.83 6.54 -0.65
CA TYR A 170 14.50 5.94 -0.63
C TYR A 170 13.90 5.90 -2.04
N TYR A 171 12.84 5.10 -2.21
CA TYR A 171 12.04 5.11 -3.44
C TYR A 171 11.22 6.39 -3.54
N ARG A 172 11.49 7.23 -4.54
CA ARG A 172 10.78 8.51 -4.72
C ARG A 172 9.37 8.38 -5.26
N LYS A 173 9.03 7.24 -5.88
CA LYS A 173 7.69 7.01 -6.45
C LYS A 173 7.18 5.67 -6.01
N VAL A 174 5.98 5.64 -5.40
CA VAL A 174 5.28 4.41 -5.01
C VAL A 174 3.92 4.38 -5.68
N ASN A 175 3.63 3.32 -6.43
CA ASN A 175 2.35 3.10 -7.08
C ASN A 175 1.65 1.90 -6.43
N PHE A 176 0.41 2.10 -5.99
CA PHE A 176 -0.52 1.06 -5.59
C PHE A 176 -1.53 0.89 -6.71
N THR A 177 -1.67 -0.31 -7.26
CA THR A 177 -2.53 -0.55 -8.43
C THR A 177 -3.31 -1.84 -8.25
N LEU A 178 -4.60 -1.79 -8.54
CA LEU A 178 -5.42 -2.99 -8.68
C LEU A 178 -5.44 -3.39 -10.15
N LYS A 179 -4.83 -4.52 -10.49
CA LYS A 179 -4.69 -5.02 -11.86
C LYS A 179 -5.59 -6.22 -12.10
N ASP A 180 -6.32 -6.20 -13.22
CA ASP A 180 -7.05 -7.34 -13.76
C ASP A 180 -6.07 -8.30 -14.47
N ARG A 181 -6.08 -9.58 -14.09
CA ARG A 181 -5.22 -10.63 -14.63
C ARG A 181 -5.52 -10.96 -16.09
N ARG A 182 -6.77 -10.77 -16.53
CA ARG A 182 -7.24 -11.14 -17.87
C ARG A 182 -7.01 -10.01 -18.88
N ARG A 183 -6.83 -8.78 -18.43
CA ARG A 183 -6.69 -7.62 -19.30
C ARG A 183 -5.23 -7.32 -19.65
N SER A 184 -5.03 -6.84 -20.87
CA SER A 184 -3.76 -6.28 -21.34
C SER A 184 -3.26 -5.17 -20.42
N SER A 185 -1.94 -4.97 -20.38
CA SER A 185 -1.27 -3.89 -19.64
C SER A 185 -1.80 -2.49 -19.97
N ASN A 186 -2.42 -2.31 -21.14
CA ASN A 186 -2.93 -1.02 -21.60
C ASN A 186 -4.37 -0.74 -21.15
N ALA A 187 -5.05 -1.72 -20.53
CA ALA A 187 -6.41 -1.49 -20.05
C ALA A 187 -6.43 -0.51 -18.87
N ARG A 188 -7.45 0.35 -18.83
CA ARG A 188 -7.68 1.27 -17.71
C ARG A 188 -7.82 0.46 -16.42
N GLN A 189 -6.99 0.80 -15.44
CA GLN A 189 -6.98 0.12 -14.15
C GLN A 189 -8.21 0.57 -13.34
N PRO A 190 -8.89 -0.33 -12.62
CA PRO A 190 -10.01 0.01 -11.75
C PRO A 190 -9.60 0.98 -10.63
N PHE A 191 -8.36 0.88 -10.17
CA PHE A 191 -7.80 1.80 -9.18
C PHE A 191 -6.28 1.93 -9.35
N ALA A 192 -5.78 3.16 -9.25
CA ALA A 192 -4.37 3.43 -9.04
C ALA A 192 -4.18 4.61 -8.07
N LEU A 193 -3.27 4.46 -7.10
CA LEU A 193 -2.77 5.53 -6.25
C LEU A 193 -1.26 5.63 -6.49
N THR A 194 -0.81 6.78 -6.97
CA THR A 194 0.61 7.12 -7.09
C THR A 194 0.96 8.15 -6.03
N LEU A 195 2.00 7.88 -5.26
CA LEU A 195 2.65 8.85 -4.37
C LEU A 195 4.04 9.16 -4.91
N ILE A 196 4.34 10.43 -5.12
CA ILE A 196 5.63 10.96 -5.53
C ILE A 196 6.18 11.75 -4.35
N GLN A 197 7.14 11.14 -3.67
CA GLN A 197 7.75 11.65 -2.48
C GLN A 197 8.83 12.67 -2.83
N ARG A 198 8.74 13.84 -2.20
CA ARG A 198 9.77 14.88 -2.25
C ARG A 198 10.75 14.64 -1.13
N ASP A 199 10.23 14.58 0.10
CA ASP A 199 11.02 14.44 1.32
C ASP A 199 10.55 13.24 2.15
N CYS A 200 11.51 12.66 2.87
CA CYS A 200 11.31 11.53 3.78
C CYS A 200 11.65 11.97 5.20
N SER A 201 10.78 11.66 6.16
CA SER A 201 10.87 12.08 7.56
C SER A 201 11.00 10.90 8.51
#